data_AF-A0A6A8M6S3-F1
#
_entry.id   AF-A0A6A8M6S3-F1
#
_cell.length_a   1.000
_cell.length_b   1.000
_cell.length_c   1.000
_cell.angle_alpha   90.00
_cell.angle_beta   90.00
_cell.angle_gamma   90.00
#
_symmetry.space_group_name_H-M   'P 1'
#
loop_
_entity.id
_entity.type
_entity.pdbx_description
1 polymer ?
#
loop_
_entity_poly.entity_id
_entity_poly.type
_entity_poly.pdbx_seq_one_letter_code
_entity_poly.pdbx_strand_id
1 'polypeptide(L)'
;MIKVQQTSLFVLNKLNEITRTGTSPDNHFFVHSAYERTINLMIDGQLIALQVKGSPVSPISVILPLNSTEIRDLDAHEGQEIVLEENNIVIGKTTITFDASTAVYDGYLNKYNFNADIKHLIKSIIEKAHRGGFSFLTDPAKAPDDLVLSYVKQKLKAVITYIHCGRTEAAAEAISSLIGVGTGLTPSGDDFITGMLSAFSAFPEAFNQDIVEQIRNSLSLNLQNTNEISMAFIKCALDNQFSVPVISLYQWLCSENGSPEARKSQSDKILQSFLAIGHSSGIDTLTGIWWALENLL
;
A
#
# COMPACT_ATOMS: atom_id res chain seq x y z
N MET A 1 -2.78 8.35 -28.75
CA MET A 1 -1.64 7.82 -27.98
C MET A 1 -1.44 8.71 -26.76
N ILE A 2 -1.37 8.11 -25.58
CA ILE A 2 -1.23 8.80 -24.29
C ILE A 2 0.10 8.37 -23.67
N LYS A 3 0.94 9.33 -23.32
CA LYS A 3 2.26 9.06 -22.75
C LYS A 3 2.16 8.97 -21.22
N VAL A 4 2.70 7.92 -20.63
CA VAL A 4 2.76 7.76 -19.17
C VAL A 4 3.58 8.91 -18.55
N GLN A 5 2.97 9.60 -17.60
CA GLN A 5 3.62 10.67 -16.85
C GLN A 5 4.52 10.10 -15.76
N GLN A 6 4.01 9.14 -14.98
CA GLN A 6 4.77 8.53 -13.90
C GLN A 6 4.37 7.06 -13.69
N THR A 7 5.33 6.20 -13.39
CA THR A 7 5.04 4.81 -12.97
C THR A 7 6.15 4.27 -12.05
N SER A 8 5.99 3.04 -11.56
CA SER A 8 6.95 2.35 -10.72
C SER A 8 7.88 1.45 -11.56
N LEU A 9 9.08 1.17 -11.04
CA LEU A 9 9.92 0.09 -11.57
C LEU A 9 9.21 -1.27 -11.48
N PHE A 10 8.36 -1.49 -10.46
CA PHE A 10 7.56 -2.70 -10.32
C PHE A 10 6.67 -2.95 -11.55
N VAL A 11 5.90 -1.95 -11.98
CA VAL A 11 5.04 -2.05 -13.17
C VAL A 11 5.87 -2.31 -14.43
N LEU A 12 6.95 -1.55 -14.63
CA LEU A 12 7.80 -1.72 -15.81
C LEU A 12 8.44 -3.11 -15.86
N ASN A 13 8.93 -3.60 -14.73
CA ASN A 13 9.50 -4.95 -14.64
C ASN A 13 8.45 -6.02 -14.94
N LYS A 14 7.22 -5.86 -14.44
CA LYS A 14 6.15 -6.82 -14.72
C LYS A 14 5.75 -6.85 -16.19
N LEU A 15 5.59 -5.68 -16.81
CA LEU A 15 5.30 -5.60 -18.25
C LEU A 15 6.43 -6.22 -19.08
N ASN A 16 7.69 -5.91 -18.75
CA ASN A 16 8.86 -6.48 -19.43
C ASN A 16 8.97 -8.00 -19.25
N GLU A 17 8.62 -8.53 -18.08
CA GLU A 17 8.57 -9.97 -17.82
C GLU A 17 7.58 -10.65 -18.76
N ILE A 18 6.36 -10.13 -18.84
CA ILE A 18 5.28 -10.68 -19.68
C ILE A 18 5.65 -10.63 -21.17
N THR A 19 6.20 -9.50 -21.65
CA THR A 19 6.64 -9.37 -23.04
C THR A 19 7.76 -10.36 -23.38
N ARG A 20 8.63 -10.72 -22.41
CA ARG A 20 9.72 -11.69 -22.59
C ARG A 20 9.25 -13.14 -22.56
N THR A 21 8.36 -13.50 -21.65
CA THR A 21 7.85 -14.88 -21.52
C THR A 21 6.83 -15.23 -22.60
N GLY A 22 6.28 -14.22 -23.26
CA GLY A 22 5.19 -14.38 -24.22
C GLY A 22 3.84 -14.51 -23.49
N THR A 23 2.76 -14.33 -24.25
CA THR A 23 1.40 -14.49 -23.74
C THR A 23 0.94 -15.95 -23.90
N SER A 24 0.42 -16.55 -22.82
CA SER A 24 -0.29 -17.85 -22.88
C SER A 24 -1.78 -17.60 -23.18
N PRO A 25 -2.52 -18.57 -23.76
CA PRO A 25 -3.98 -18.53 -23.82
C PRO A 25 -4.65 -18.36 -22.45
N ASP A 26 -3.97 -18.76 -21.37
CA ASP A 26 -4.43 -18.61 -19.98
C ASP A 26 -4.15 -17.21 -19.39
N ASN A 27 -3.39 -16.36 -20.08
CA ASN A 27 -3.11 -15.02 -19.59
C ASN A 27 -4.35 -14.15 -19.79
N HIS A 28 -4.90 -13.66 -18.68
CA HIS A 28 -6.04 -12.75 -18.71
C HIS A 28 -5.57 -11.30 -18.72
N PHE A 29 -5.82 -10.60 -19.82
CA PHE A 29 -5.55 -9.18 -20.00
C PHE A 29 -6.87 -8.44 -20.22
N PHE A 30 -7.36 -7.75 -19.20
CA PHE A 30 -8.63 -7.06 -19.28
C PHE A 30 -8.72 -5.86 -18.33
N VAL A 31 -9.68 -4.99 -18.58
CA VAL A 31 -10.09 -3.95 -17.65
C VAL A 31 -10.81 -4.60 -16.48
N HIS A 32 -10.17 -4.65 -15.32
CA HIS A 32 -10.75 -5.20 -14.09
C HIS A 32 -11.90 -4.33 -13.57
N SER A 33 -11.71 -3.01 -13.54
CA SER A 33 -12.73 -2.08 -13.03
C SER A 33 -12.44 -0.66 -13.47
N ALA A 34 -13.47 0.13 -13.79
CA ALA A 34 -13.32 1.55 -14.13
C ALA A 34 -14.07 2.43 -13.12
N TYR A 35 -13.33 3.38 -12.52
CA TYR A 35 -13.82 4.38 -11.59
C TYR A 35 -13.58 5.79 -12.14
N GLU A 36 -14.15 6.81 -11.49
CA GLU A 36 -14.07 8.21 -11.93
C GLU A 36 -12.64 8.72 -12.19
N ARG A 37 -11.65 8.21 -11.44
CA ARG A 37 -10.26 8.68 -11.45
C ARG A 37 -9.23 7.59 -11.75
N THR A 38 -9.68 6.35 -11.91
CA THR A 38 -8.82 5.18 -12.00
C THR A 38 -9.45 4.12 -12.89
N ILE A 39 -8.66 3.55 -13.80
CA ILE A 39 -8.99 2.31 -14.50
C ILE A 39 -8.01 1.24 -14.03
N ASN A 40 -8.51 0.22 -13.35
CA ASN A 40 -7.70 -0.92 -12.96
C ASN A 40 -7.70 -1.95 -14.08
N LEU A 41 -6.52 -2.44 -14.40
CA LEU A 41 -6.28 -3.48 -15.38
C LEU A 41 -5.84 -4.74 -14.64
N MET A 42 -6.34 -5.88 -15.07
CA MET A 42 -5.78 -7.17 -14.71
C MET A 42 -4.87 -7.61 -15.85
N ILE A 43 -3.59 -7.83 -15.52
CA ILE A 43 -2.53 -8.20 -16.46
C ILE A 43 -1.84 -9.43 -15.87
N ASP A 44 -2.24 -10.62 -16.32
CA ASP A 44 -1.64 -11.89 -15.90
C ASP A 44 -1.57 -12.06 -14.36
N GLY A 45 -2.73 -11.87 -13.70
CA GLY A 45 -2.84 -11.96 -12.24
C GLY A 45 -2.24 -10.77 -11.47
N GLN A 46 -1.68 -9.78 -12.16
CA GLN A 46 -1.21 -8.52 -11.58
C GLN A 46 -2.20 -7.38 -11.86
N LEU A 47 -2.63 -6.69 -10.81
CA LEU A 47 -3.38 -5.46 -10.95
C LEU A 47 -2.45 -4.28 -11.31
N ILE A 48 -2.82 -3.48 -12.31
CA ILE A 48 -2.17 -2.21 -12.65
C ILE A 48 -3.23 -1.11 -12.68
N ALA A 49 -2.99 0.00 -11.99
CA ALA A 49 -3.94 1.09 -11.86
C ALA A 49 -3.54 2.27 -12.75
N LEU A 50 -4.27 2.49 -13.84
CA LEU A 50 -4.18 3.71 -14.63
C LEU A 50 -4.89 4.83 -13.87
N GLN A 51 -4.17 5.88 -13.50
CA GLN A 51 -4.69 6.94 -12.64
C GLN A 51 -4.50 8.32 -13.27
N VAL A 52 -5.42 9.22 -12.97
CA VAL A 52 -5.32 10.63 -13.39
C VAL A 52 -4.14 11.35 -12.74
N LYS A 53 -3.73 12.47 -13.33
CA LYS A 53 -2.66 13.34 -12.82
C LYS A 53 -2.91 13.77 -11.37
N GLY A 54 -1.85 13.75 -10.58
CA GLY A 54 -1.88 14.17 -9.17
C GLY A 54 -2.41 13.12 -8.20
N SER A 55 -2.71 11.90 -8.67
CA SER A 55 -3.07 10.78 -7.79
C SER A 55 -1.85 10.32 -6.98
N PRO A 56 -2.06 9.84 -5.74
CA PRO A 56 -0.99 9.21 -4.96
C PRO A 56 -0.37 8.04 -5.73
N VAL A 57 0.95 7.95 -5.65
CA VAL A 57 1.72 6.96 -6.43
C VAL A 57 2.03 5.75 -5.56
N SER A 58 1.64 4.58 -6.07
CA SER A 58 1.80 3.26 -5.45
C SER A 58 2.51 2.28 -6.38
N PRO A 59 2.93 1.10 -5.89
CA PRO A 59 3.70 0.15 -6.71
C PRO A 59 2.97 -0.28 -7.97
N ILE A 60 1.64 -0.28 -7.99
CA ILE A 60 0.83 -0.67 -9.14
C ILE A 60 0.37 0.53 -10.00
N SER A 61 0.81 1.75 -9.67
CA SER A 61 0.31 2.98 -10.30
C SER A 61 0.95 3.27 -11.66
N VAL A 62 0.10 3.71 -12.59
CA VAL A 62 0.47 4.33 -13.87
C VAL A 62 -0.26 5.67 -13.96
N ILE A 63 0.45 6.75 -13.69
CA ILE A 63 -0.09 8.10 -13.73
C ILE A 63 -0.11 8.60 -15.17
N LEU A 64 -1.30 8.91 -15.66
CA LEU A 64 -1.54 9.50 -16.96
C LEU A 64 -1.67 11.03 -16.83
N PRO A 65 -1.27 11.81 -17.85
CA PRO A 65 -1.41 13.25 -17.88
C PRO A 65 -2.86 13.68 -18.20
N LEU A 66 -3.84 12.98 -17.62
CA LEU A 66 -5.27 13.15 -17.83
C LEU A 66 -5.96 13.65 -16.56
N ASN A 67 -7.09 14.34 -16.72
CA ASN A 67 -8.04 14.64 -15.66
C ASN A 67 -9.20 13.62 -15.61
N SER A 68 -10.12 13.76 -14.65
CA SER A 68 -11.24 12.81 -14.45
C SER A 68 -12.19 12.71 -15.65
N THR A 69 -12.34 13.76 -16.45
CA THR A 69 -13.18 13.72 -17.67
C THR A 69 -12.45 12.98 -18.78
N GLU A 70 -11.19 13.32 -19.01
CA GLU A 70 -10.37 12.73 -20.08
C GLU A 70 -10.11 11.23 -19.87
N ILE A 71 -9.95 10.77 -18.63
CA ILE A 71 -9.80 9.33 -18.35
C ILE A 71 -11.11 8.57 -18.60
N ARG A 72 -12.27 9.21 -18.39
CA ARG A 72 -13.58 8.61 -18.72
C ARG A 72 -13.81 8.52 -20.21
N ASP A 73 -13.27 9.46 -20.99
CA ASP A 73 -13.34 9.46 -22.45
C ASP A 73 -12.53 8.31 -23.09
N LEU A 74 -11.74 7.56 -22.31
CA LEU A 74 -11.17 6.27 -22.72
C LEU A 74 -12.25 5.22 -22.98
N ASP A 75 -13.45 5.41 -22.41
CA ASP A 75 -14.61 4.53 -22.54
C ASP A 75 -14.26 3.06 -22.20
N ALA A 76 -13.48 2.89 -21.13
CA ALA A 76 -13.05 1.60 -20.64
C ALA A 76 -14.14 0.96 -19.76
N HIS A 77 -14.49 -0.30 -20.04
CA HIS A 77 -15.55 -1.02 -19.32
C HIS A 77 -15.01 -2.30 -18.69
N GLU A 78 -15.57 -2.70 -17.55
CA GLU A 78 -15.21 -3.96 -16.89
C GLU A 78 -15.33 -5.16 -17.84
N GLY A 79 -14.32 -6.03 -17.83
CA GLY A 79 -14.22 -7.19 -18.70
C GLY A 79 -13.75 -6.88 -20.12
N GLN A 80 -13.53 -5.61 -20.49
CA GLN A 80 -12.99 -5.25 -21.80
C GLN A 80 -11.57 -5.78 -21.95
N GLU A 81 -11.32 -6.52 -23.03
CA GLU A 81 -9.97 -6.99 -23.38
C GLU A 81 -9.03 -5.82 -23.64
N ILE A 82 -7.78 -5.99 -23.21
CA ILE A 82 -6.69 -5.07 -23.51
C ILE A 82 -5.58 -5.82 -24.24
N VAL A 83 -4.85 -5.13 -25.09
CA VAL A 83 -3.73 -5.72 -25.83
C VAL A 83 -2.43 -5.15 -25.30
N LEU A 84 -1.45 -6.02 -25.04
CA LEU A 84 -0.07 -5.63 -24.80
C LEU A 84 0.71 -5.69 -26.12
N GLU A 85 1.17 -4.52 -26.58
CA GLU A 85 1.97 -4.37 -27.79
C GLU A 85 3.34 -3.80 -27.42
N GLU A 86 4.37 -4.64 -27.39
CA GLU A 86 5.74 -4.28 -26.97
C GLU A 86 5.77 -3.67 -25.56
N ASN A 87 5.88 -2.34 -25.48
CA ASN A 87 5.88 -1.52 -24.25
C ASN A 87 4.57 -0.75 -24.05
N ASN A 88 3.50 -1.07 -24.77
CA ASN A 88 2.26 -0.30 -24.79
C ASN A 88 1.07 -1.13 -24.32
N ILE A 89 0.13 -0.46 -23.67
CA ILE A 89 -1.18 -1.02 -23.35
C ILE A 89 -2.20 -0.38 -24.28
N VAL A 90 -2.95 -1.19 -25.01
CA VAL A 90 -4.02 -0.73 -25.91
C VAL A 90 -5.38 -1.06 -25.30
N ILE A 91 -6.20 -0.03 -25.12
CA ILE A 91 -7.58 -0.12 -24.62
C ILE A 91 -8.49 0.49 -25.69
N GLY A 92 -9.25 -0.36 -26.38
CA GLY A 92 -10.08 0.06 -27.52
C GLY A 92 -9.24 0.71 -28.61
N LYS A 93 -9.43 2.02 -28.83
CA LYS A 93 -8.68 2.81 -29.82
C LYS A 93 -7.51 3.59 -29.21
N THR A 94 -7.31 3.48 -27.91
CA THR A 94 -6.33 4.28 -27.18
C THR A 94 -5.10 3.46 -26.84
N THR A 95 -3.96 3.88 -27.37
CA THR A 95 -2.65 3.37 -26.98
C THR A 95 -2.08 4.19 -25.82
N ILE A 96 -1.74 3.54 -24.73
CA ILE A 96 -0.99 4.08 -23.59
C ILE A 96 0.46 3.61 -23.72
N THR A 97 1.38 4.55 -23.83
CA THR A 97 2.80 4.25 -24.06
C THR A 97 3.66 4.52 -22.84
N PHE A 98 4.49 3.52 -22.50
CA PHE A 98 5.48 3.60 -21.45
C PHE A 98 6.84 4.10 -21.97
N ASP A 99 6.97 4.27 -23.29
CA ASP A 99 8.18 4.80 -23.90
C ASP A 99 8.45 6.23 -23.42
N ALA A 100 9.67 6.44 -22.93
CA ALA A 100 10.13 7.72 -22.38
C ALA A 100 9.25 8.27 -21.24
N SER A 101 8.70 7.40 -20.38
CA SER A 101 7.99 7.77 -19.14
C SER A 101 8.69 8.91 -18.41
N THR A 102 7.95 9.97 -18.05
CA THR A 102 8.56 11.21 -17.55
C THR A 102 9.20 11.06 -16.17
N ALA A 103 8.65 10.19 -15.33
CA ALA A 103 9.21 9.86 -14.02
C ALA A 103 9.01 8.37 -13.71
N VAL A 104 10.08 7.72 -13.26
CA VAL A 104 10.03 6.34 -12.77
C VAL A 104 10.54 6.36 -11.34
N TYR A 105 9.77 5.76 -10.43
CA TYR A 105 10.18 5.65 -9.03
C TYR A 105 10.44 4.19 -8.66
N ASP A 106 11.40 3.98 -7.77
CA ASP A 106 11.64 2.68 -7.17
C ASP A 106 10.77 2.53 -5.91
N GLY A 107 9.89 1.53 -5.92
CA GLY A 107 9.03 1.21 -4.79
C GLY A 107 9.73 0.38 -3.71
N TYR A 108 10.94 -0.11 -3.98
CA TYR A 108 11.67 -0.93 -3.03
C TYR A 108 12.09 -0.10 -1.80
N LEU A 109 11.63 -0.51 -0.62
CA LEU A 109 11.95 0.18 0.62
C LEU A 109 13.35 -0.19 1.12
N ASN A 110 14.19 0.83 1.27
CA ASN A 110 15.51 0.69 1.85
C ASN A 110 15.43 0.28 3.33
N LYS A 111 16.49 -0.39 3.78
CA LYS A 111 16.70 -0.73 5.19
C LYS A 111 17.33 0.46 5.92
N TYR A 112 16.94 0.64 7.17
CA TYR A 112 17.37 1.72 8.06
C TYR A 112 17.68 1.17 9.45
N ASN A 113 18.40 1.97 10.23
CA ASN A 113 18.58 1.70 11.65
C ASN A 113 17.39 2.28 12.43
N PHE A 114 16.82 1.48 13.32
CA PHE A 114 15.72 1.93 14.16
C PHE A 114 16.20 2.89 15.27
N ASN A 115 15.39 3.91 15.55
CA ASN A 115 15.52 4.80 16.70
C ASN A 115 14.17 4.87 17.43
N ALA A 116 14.18 4.73 18.76
CA ALA A 116 12.99 4.78 19.62
C ALA A 116 12.11 6.02 19.42
N ASP A 117 12.68 7.18 19.05
CA ASP A 117 11.92 8.41 18.81
C ASP A 117 10.95 8.32 17.61
N ILE A 118 11.22 7.40 16.67
CA ILE A 118 10.43 7.24 15.45
C ILE A 118 8.96 6.93 15.77
N LYS A 119 8.71 6.07 16.76
CA LYS A 119 7.33 5.69 17.13
C LYS A 119 6.54 6.89 17.67
N HIS A 120 7.19 7.80 18.38
CA HIS A 120 6.57 9.02 18.91
C HIS A 120 6.23 10.02 17.79
N LEU A 121 7.12 10.15 16.79
CA LEU A 121 6.87 10.99 15.62
C LEU A 121 5.68 10.49 14.80
N ILE A 122 5.61 9.19 14.53
CA ILE A 122 4.50 8.60 13.77
C ILE A 122 3.19 8.76 14.55
N LYS A 123 3.18 8.48 15.86
CA LYS A 123 2.01 8.71 16.71
C LYS A 123 1.52 10.16 16.63
N SER A 124 2.43 11.14 16.71
CA SER A 124 2.08 12.56 16.58
C SER A 124 1.45 12.90 15.23
N ILE A 125 1.89 12.27 14.14
CA ILE A 125 1.29 12.46 12.81
C ILE A 125 -0.14 11.90 12.78
N ILE A 126 -0.35 10.70 13.31
CA ILE A 126 -1.67 10.05 13.36
C ILE A 126 -2.65 10.91 14.17
N GLU A 127 -2.25 11.40 15.35
CA GLU A 127 -3.11 12.21 16.22
C GLU A 127 -3.50 13.56 15.59
N LYS A 128 -2.61 14.16 14.77
CA LYS A 128 -2.89 15.39 14.01
C LYS A 128 -3.79 15.18 12.81
N ALA A 129 -3.89 13.96 12.29
CA ALA A 129 -4.68 13.68 11.09
C ALA A 129 -6.18 13.93 11.30
N HIS A 130 -6.65 13.82 12.55
CA HIS A 130 -8.07 13.95 12.93
C HIS A 130 -9.01 13.13 12.04
N ARG A 131 -8.55 11.97 11.55
CA ARG A 131 -9.36 11.01 10.78
C ARG A 131 -9.80 9.84 11.64
N GLY A 132 -10.89 9.19 11.23
CA GLY A 132 -11.38 7.95 11.83
C GLY A 132 -10.58 6.72 11.36
N GLY A 133 -11.21 5.55 11.39
CA GLY A 133 -10.55 4.27 11.08
C GLY A 133 -9.75 3.74 12.27
N PHE A 134 -8.57 3.21 12.01
CA PHE A 134 -7.71 2.62 13.03
C PHE A 134 -6.87 3.65 13.78
N SER A 135 -6.92 4.94 13.43
CA SER A 135 -6.28 6.02 14.19
C SER A 135 -6.59 5.98 15.70
N PHE A 136 -7.79 5.54 16.07
CA PHE A 136 -8.26 5.36 17.44
C PHE A 136 -7.51 4.26 18.23
N LEU A 137 -6.66 3.47 17.58
CA LEU A 137 -5.76 2.55 18.27
C LEU A 137 -4.64 3.28 19.02
N THR A 138 -4.29 4.51 18.61
CA THR A 138 -3.28 5.33 19.29
C THR A 138 -3.77 6.00 20.57
N ASP A 139 -5.09 6.23 20.65
CA ASP A 139 -5.81 6.78 21.80
C ASP A 139 -7.18 6.09 21.96
N PRO A 140 -7.21 4.90 22.60
CA PRO A 140 -8.44 4.11 22.75
C PRO A 140 -9.56 4.80 23.53
N ALA A 141 -9.23 5.82 24.34
CA ALA A 141 -10.22 6.54 25.15
C ALA A 141 -11.15 7.42 24.30
N LYS A 142 -10.73 7.79 23.09
CA LYS A 142 -11.53 8.58 22.14
C LYS A 142 -12.24 7.73 21.08
N ALA A 143 -12.11 6.40 21.16
CA ALA A 143 -12.67 5.51 20.17
C ALA A 143 -14.20 5.52 20.19
N PRO A 144 -14.86 5.57 19.02
CA PRO A 144 -16.30 5.36 18.94
C PRO A 144 -16.65 3.92 19.31
N ASP A 145 -17.92 3.71 19.66
CA ASP A 145 -18.49 2.37 19.75
C ASP A 145 -18.68 1.83 18.32
N ASP A 146 -17.70 1.04 17.88
CA ASP A 146 -17.63 0.48 16.54
C ASP A 146 -17.22 -1.00 16.62
N LEU A 147 -17.99 -1.86 15.96
CA LEU A 147 -17.80 -3.31 16.01
C LEU A 147 -16.47 -3.73 15.36
N VAL A 148 -16.10 -3.10 14.25
CA VAL A 148 -14.86 -3.41 13.53
C VAL A 148 -13.65 -3.05 14.38
N LEU A 149 -13.62 -1.84 14.95
CA LEU A 149 -12.56 -1.39 15.83
C LEU A 149 -12.48 -2.23 17.11
N SER A 150 -13.61 -2.66 17.65
CA SER A 150 -13.65 -3.57 18.81
C SER A 150 -13.06 -4.94 18.49
N TYR A 151 -13.41 -5.51 17.33
CA TYR A 151 -12.83 -6.76 16.83
C TYR A 151 -11.30 -6.62 16.66
N VAL A 152 -10.84 -5.55 16.00
CA VAL A 152 -9.41 -5.31 15.77
C VAL A 152 -8.66 -5.16 17.09
N LYS A 153 -9.17 -4.36 18.03
CA LYS A 153 -8.57 -4.22 19.37
C LYS A 153 -8.44 -5.56 20.09
N GLN A 154 -9.48 -6.40 20.03
CA GLN A 154 -9.45 -7.74 20.63
C GLN A 154 -8.36 -8.61 19.97
N LYS A 155 -8.27 -8.61 18.64
CA LYS A 155 -7.26 -9.37 17.90
C LYS A 155 -5.85 -8.90 18.21
N LEU A 156 -5.58 -7.60 18.16
CA LEU A 156 -4.26 -7.05 18.47
C LEU A 156 -3.83 -7.32 19.92
N LYS A 157 -4.77 -7.29 20.88
CA LYS A 157 -4.50 -7.71 22.27
C LYS A 157 -4.13 -9.21 22.37
N ALA A 158 -4.81 -10.06 21.60
CA ALA A 158 -4.50 -11.47 21.54
C ALA A 158 -3.10 -11.71 20.93
N VAL A 159 -2.73 -10.97 19.87
CA VAL A 159 -1.39 -11.04 19.26
C VAL A 159 -0.29 -10.79 20.30
N ILE A 160 -0.41 -9.71 21.07
CA ILE A 160 0.57 -9.38 22.14
C ILE A 160 0.65 -10.52 23.16
N THR A 161 -0.50 -11.08 23.56
CA THR A 161 -0.55 -12.20 24.51
C THR A 161 0.13 -13.45 23.94
N TYR A 162 -0.12 -13.78 22.67
CA TYR A 162 0.48 -14.94 22.02
C TYR A 162 1.99 -14.80 21.87
N ILE A 163 2.49 -13.61 21.53
CA ILE A 163 3.93 -13.33 21.44
C ILE A 163 4.60 -13.52 22.81
N HIS A 164 4.03 -12.97 23.89
CA HIS A 164 4.57 -13.17 25.24
C HIS A 164 4.57 -14.65 25.68
N CYS A 165 3.64 -15.46 25.16
CA CYS A 165 3.59 -16.90 25.41
C CYS A 165 4.41 -17.74 24.42
N GLY A 166 5.16 -17.13 23.51
CA GLY A 166 5.95 -17.84 22.48
C GLY A 166 5.10 -18.56 21.42
N ARG A 167 3.83 -18.18 21.25
CA ARG A 167 2.90 -18.76 20.27
C ARG A 167 2.89 -17.94 18.97
N THR A 168 4.00 -17.97 18.24
CA THR A 168 4.22 -17.12 17.06
C THR A 168 3.25 -17.43 15.91
N GLU A 169 2.91 -18.70 15.68
CA GLU A 169 1.88 -19.10 14.71
C GLU A 169 0.49 -18.50 15.03
N ALA A 170 0.04 -18.60 16.29
CA ALA A 170 -1.24 -18.04 16.70
C ALA A 170 -1.28 -16.50 16.61
N ALA A 171 -0.13 -15.85 16.85
CA ALA A 171 0.03 -14.41 16.63
C ALA A 171 -0.10 -14.05 15.14
N ALA A 172 0.54 -14.82 14.26
CA ALA A 172 0.46 -14.65 12.82
C ALA A 172 -0.97 -14.87 12.30
N GLU A 173 -1.66 -15.92 12.74
CA GLU A 173 -3.08 -16.16 12.39
C GLU A 173 -4.00 -15.01 12.85
N ALA A 174 -3.77 -14.48 14.06
CA ALA A 174 -4.56 -13.36 14.57
C ALA A 174 -4.33 -12.08 13.74
N ILE A 175 -3.11 -11.82 13.28
CA ILE A 175 -2.81 -10.72 12.35
C ILE A 175 -3.47 -10.97 10.99
N SER A 176 -3.34 -12.18 10.42
CA SER A 176 -3.95 -12.52 9.13
C SER A 176 -5.48 -12.46 9.16
N SER A 177 -6.10 -12.63 10.33
CA SER A 177 -7.54 -12.45 10.51
C SER A 177 -8.01 -10.99 10.39
N LEU A 178 -7.09 -10.05 10.19
CA LEU A 178 -7.39 -8.65 9.84
C LEU A 178 -7.52 -8.42 8.33
N ILE A 179 -7.12 -9.39 7.49
CA ILE A 179 -7.29 -9.28 6.03
C ILE A 179 -8.77 -9.11 5.70
N GLY A 180 -9.09 -8.11 4.89
CA GLY A 180 -10.45 -7.77 4.47
C GLY A 180 -11.30 -7.08 5.55
N VAL A 181 -10.76 -6.79 6.73
CA VAL A 181 -11.51 -6.15 7.82
C VAL A 181 -11.65 -4.65 7.59
N GLY A 182 -12.89 -4.17 7.47
CA GLY A 182 -13.21 -2.77 7.19
C GLY A 182 -14.15 -2.66 6.00
N THR A 183 -14.48 -1.44 5.59
CA THR A 183 -15.35 -1.18 4.44
C THR A 183 -14.60 -0.47 3.31
N GLY A 184 -15.11 -0.57 2.09
CA GLY A 184 -14.55 0.12 0.93
C GLY A 184 -13.65 -0.75 0.05
N LEU A 185 -13.00 -0.10 -0.93
CA LEU A 185 -12.11 -0.76 -1.90
C LEU A 185 -10.79 -1.24 -1.27
N THR A 186 -10.36 -0.57 -0.21
CA THR A 186 -9.20 -0.90 0.60
C THR A 186 -9.62 -0.94 2.07
N PRO A 187 -10.03 -2.11 2.60
CA PRO A 187 -10.39 -2.28 4.00
C PRO A 187 -9.26 -1.85 4.94
N SER A 188 -9.60 -1.19 6.05
CA SER A 188 -8.64 -0.67 7.03
C SER A 188 -7.64 -1.71 7.55
N GLY A 189 -8.05 -2.97 7.67
CA GLY A 189 -7.19 -4.09 8.04
C GLY A 189 -6.06 -4.35 7.04
N ASP A 190 -6.35 -4.24 5.75
CA ASP A 190 -5.37 -4.45 4.67
C ASP A 190 -4.36 -3.30 4.61
N ASP A 191 -4.82 -2.06 4.78
CA ASP A 191 -3.96 -0.88 4.89
C ASP A 191 -3.05 -0.95 6.11
N PHE A 192 -3.60 -1.36 7.27
CA PHE A 192 -2.84 -1.59 8.49
C PHE A 192 -1.76 -2.66 8.31
N ILE A 193 -2.10 -3.80 7.69
CA ILE A 193 -1.14 -4.87 7.38
C ILE A 193 -0.03 -4.36 6.47
N THR A 194 -0.38 -3.60 5.43
CA THR A 194 0.59 -2.98 4.50
C THR A 194 1.56 -2.05 5.26
N GLY A 195 1.03 -1.25 6.19
CA GLY A 195 1.84 -0.42 7.08
C GLY A 195 2.79 -1.23 7.96
N MET A 196 2.28 -2.25 8.64
CA MET A 196 3.08 -3.15 9.50
C MET A 196 4.21 -3.83 8.71
N LEU A 197 3.93 -4.36 7.51
CA LEU A 197 4.94 -4.96 6.65
C LEU A 197 6.05 -3.96 6.29
N SER A 198 5.70 -2.69 6.04
CA SER A 198 6.70 -1.65 5.77
C SER A 198 7.65 -1.41 6.95
N ALA A 199 7.18 -1.57 8.19
CA ALA A 199 8.04 -1.45 9.38
C ALA A 199 9.06 -2.59 9.43
N PHE A 200 8.62 -3.82 9.16
CA PHE A 200 9.51 -4.98 9.07
C PHE A 200 10.55 -4.82 7.96
N SER A 201 10.14 -4.32 6.79
CA SER A 201 11.03 -4.05 5.66
C SER A 201 12.05 -2.95 5.97
N ALA A 202 11.62 -1.87 6.66
CA ALA A 202 12.49 -0.75 7.00
C ALA A 202 13.50 -1.09 8.09
N PHE A 203 13.12 -1.86 9.11
CA PHE A 203 13.95 -2.11 10.29
C PHE A 203 14.13 -3.61 10.59
N PRO A 204 14.63 -4.43 9.66
CA PRO A 204 14.67 -5.88 9.83
C PRO A 204 15.45 -6.30 11.10
N GLU A 205 16.58 -5.66 11.39
CA GLU A 205 17.41 -5.98 12.56
C GLU A 205 16.74 -5.63 13.91
N ALA A 206 15.67 -4.85 13.91
CA ALA A 206 14.97 -4.44 15.12
C ALA A 206 13.87 -5.43 15.54
N PHE A 207 13.42 -6.30 14.64
CA PHE A 207 12.32 -7.24 14.89
C PHE A 207 12.82 -8.68 15.05
N ASN A 208 12.08 -9.47 15.83
CA ASN A 208 12.28 -10.92 15.87
C ASN A 208 11.89 -11.53 14.51
N GLN A 209 12.88 -12.10 13.81
CA GLN A 209 12.70 -12.61 12.46
C GLN A 209 11.77 -13.82 12.38
N ASP A 210 11.70 -14.68 13.41
CA ASP A 210 10.76 -15.81 13.44
C ASP A 210 9.31 -15.29 13.43
N ILE A 211 9.01 -14.29 14.25
CA ILE A 211 7.67 -13.68 14.29
C ILE A 211 7.33 -13.05 12.92
N VAL A 212 8.27 -12.30 12.35
CA VAL A 212 8.09 -11.63 11.05
C VAL A 212 7.85 -12.66 9.94
N GLU A 213 8.60 -13.75 9.90
CA GLU A 213 8.45 -14.81 8.90
C GLU A 213 7.12 -15.54 9.05
N GLN A 214 6.71 -15.89 10.26
CA GLN A 214 5.40 -16.49 10.53
C GLN A 214 4.25 -15.60 10.06
N ILE A 215 4.32 -14.29 10.36
CA ILE A 215 3.33 -13.32 9.88
C ILE A 215 3.30 -13.28 8.35
N ARG A 216 4.45 -13.13 7.70
CA ARG A 216 4.52 -13.06 6.22
C ARG A 216 3.99 -14.33 5.56
N ASN A 217 4.29 -15.50 6.11
CA ASN A 217 3.77 -16.78 5.63
C ASN A 217 2.25 -16.86 5.81
N SER A 218 1.74 -16.53 7.00
CA SER A 218 0.31 -16.55 7.28
C SER A 218 -0.47 -15.59 6.38
N LEU A 219 0.06 -14.38 6.15
CA LEU A 219 -0.54 -13.40 5.22
C LEU A 219 -0.60 -13.94 3.79
N SER A 220 0.51 -14.52 3.31
CA SER A 220 0.61 -15.08 1.96
C SER A 220 -0.42 -16.20 1.70
N LEU A 221 -0.72 -17.01 2.72
CA LEU A 221 -1.71 -18.09 2.63
C LEU A 221 -3.16 -17.60 2.67
N ASN A 222 -3.41 -16.37 3.15
CA ASN A 222 -4.75 -15.84 3.41
C ASN A 222 -5.13 -14.65 2.52
N LEU A 223 -4.35 -14.36 1.47
CA LEU A 223 -4.59 -13.23 0.56
C LEU A 223 -5.98 -13.24 -0.12
N GLN A 224 -6.59 -14.42 -0.26
CA GLN A 224 -7.94 -14.59 -0.86
C GLN A 224 -9.07 -14.06 0.04
N ASN A 225 -8.77 -13.66 1.28
CA ASN A 225 -9.76 -13.14 2.22
C ASN A 225 -10.03 -11.63 2.04
N THR A 226 -9.44 -10.99 1.02
CA THR A 226 -9.74 -9.61 0.64
C THR A 226 -9.96 -9.50 -0.88
N ASN A 227 -10.35 -8.32 -1.35
CA ASN A 227 -10.55 -8.04 -2.77
C ASN A 227 -9.21 -7.97 -3.54
N GLU A 228 -9.27 -8.09 -4.86
CA GLU A 228 -8.09 -8.14 -5.73
C GLU A 228 -7.22 -6.88 -5.66
N ILE A 229 -7.81 -5.71 -5.37
CA ILE A 229 -7.09 -4.44 -5.20
C ILE A 229 -6.23 -4.48 -3.94
N SER A 230 -6.82 -4.84 -2.81
CA SER A 230 -6.11 -4.92 -1.52
C SER A 230 -5.12 -6.07 -1.50
N MET A 231 -5.46 -7.20 -2.11
CA MET A 231 -4.54 -8.31 -2.33
C MET A 231 -3.29 -7.85 -3.10
N ALA A 232 -3.45 -7.05 -4.17
CA ALA A 232 -2.31 -6.55 -4.94
C ALA A 232 -1.37 -5.68 -4.07
N PHE A 233 -1.92 -4.81 -3.22
CA PHE A 233 -1.11 -4.02 -2.29
C PHE A 233 -0.38 -4.86 -1.25
N ILE A 234 -1.03 -5.86 -0.66
CA ILE A 234 -0.37 -6.75 0.30
C ILE A 234 0.73 -7.57 -0.38
N LYS A 235 0.51 -8.08 -1.61
CA LYS A 235 1.54 -8.75 -2.41
C LYS A 235 2.76 -7.85 -2.63
N CYS A 236 2.54 -6.61 -3.06
CA CYS A 236 3.63 -5.63 -3.19
C CYS A 236 4.36 -5.42 -1.86
N ALA A 237 3.65 -5.26 -0.74
CA ALA A 237 4.24 -5.07 0.57
C ALA A 237 5.07 -6.28 1.04
N LEU A 238 4.60 -7.51 0.74
CA LEU A 238 5.36 -8.73 0.95
C LEU A 238 6.66 -8.69 0.13
N ASP A 239 6.63 -8.17 -1.10
CA ASP A 239 7.83 -8.00 -1.93
C ASP A 239 8.66 -6.75 -1.61
N ASN A 240 8.41 -6.10 -0.47
CA ASN A 240 9.04 -4.86 -0.02
C ASN A 240 8.82 -3.65 -0.95
N GLN A 241 7.76 -3.67 -1.75
CA GLN A 241 7.35 -2.60 -2.65
C GLN A 241 6.26 -1.75 -2.00
N PHE A 242 6.50 -0.44 -1.86
CA PHE A 242 5.61 0.48 -1.17
C PHE A 242 5.32 1.75 -1.96
N SER A 243 4.30 2.49 -1.49
CA SER A 243 3.89 3.76 -2.08
C SER A 243 4.89 4.87 -1.79
N VAL A 244 4.91 5.90 -2.64
CA VAL A 244 5.78 7.07 -2.47
C VAL A 244 5.62 7.73 -1.09
N PRO A 245 4.39 7.89 -0.53
CA PRO A 245 4.22 8.39 0.84
C PRO A 245 4.95 7.56 1.91
N VAL A 246 4.93 6.23 1.81
CA VAL A 246 5.62 5.33 2.74
C VAL A 246 7.14 5.44 2.60
N ILE A 247 7.65 5.42 1.37
CA ILE A 247 9.10 5.62 1.12
C ILE A 247 9.57 6.99 1.67
N SER A 248 8.81 8.05 1.38
CA SER A 248 9.12 9.41 1.83
C SER A 248 9.08 9.55 3.36
N LEU A 249 8.19 8.82 4.03
CA LEU A 249 8.10 8.77 5.48
C LEU A 249 9.40 8.23 6.08
N TYR A 250 9.88 7.06 5.64
CA TYR A 250 11.10 6.47 6.20
C TYR A 250 12.35 7.28 5.86
N GLN A 251 12.44 7.82 4.65
CA GLN A 251 13.51 8.73 4.27
C GLN A 251 13.58 9.96 5.19
N TRP A 252 12.42 10.54 5.54
CA TRP A 252 12.36 11.66 6.47
C TRP A 252 12.70 11.24 7.91
N LEU A 253 12.06 10.20 8.43
CA LEU A 253 12.24 9.71 9.80
C LEU A 253 13.70 9.35 10.10
N CYS A 254 14.38 8.76 9.12
CA CYS A 254 15.74 8.25 9.24
C CYS A 254 16.80 9.22 8.68
N SER A 255 16.40 10.42 8.24
CA SER A 255 17.34 11.46 7.82
C SER A 255 17.99 12.14 9.04
N GLU A 256 19.31 12.29 9.01
CA GLU A 256 20.07 12.81 10.15
C GLU A 256 20.02 14.35 10.31
N ASN A 257 19.35 15.09 9.42
CA ASN A 257 19.57 16.54 9.32
C ASN A 257 18.27 17.36 9.15
N GLY A 258 18.17 18.45 9.91
CA GLY A 258 17.18 19.51 9.72
C GLY A 258 16.92 20.33 10.98
N SER A 259 16.74 21.65 10.83
CA SER A 259 16.28 22.49 11.95
C SER A 259 14.88 22.04 12.43
N PRO A 260 14.48 22.38 13.67
CA PRO A 260 13.14 22.05 14.18
C PRO A 260 12.00 22.51 13.25
N GLU A 261 12.14 23.68 12.64
CA GLU A 261 11.17 24.25 11.69
C GLU A 261 11.11 23.43 10.40
N ALA A 262 12.26 23.02 9.88
CA ALA A 262 12.35 22.17 8.69
C ALA A 262 11.71 20.80 8.95
N ARG A 263 11.96 20.20 10.12
CA ARG A 263 11.31 18.93 10.53
C ARG A 263 9.79 19.08 10.64
N LYS A 264 9.29 20.19 11.21
CA LYS A 264 7.85 20.44 11.31
C LYS A 264 7.19 20.58 9.94
N SER A 265 7.76 21.41 9.05
CA SER A 265 7.25 21.57 7.69
C SER A 265 7.23 20.25 6.92
N GLN A 266 8.26 19.42 7.10
CA GLN A 266 8.33 18.11 6.47
C GLN A 266 7.30 17.13 7.05
N SER A 267 7.09 17.13 8.37
CA SER A 267 6.03 16.34 9.01
C SER A 267 4.64 16.67 8.46
N ASP A 268 4.33 17.95 8.24
CA ASP A 268 3.05 18.38 7.68
C ASP A 268 2.90 17.90 6.22
N LYS A 269 3.96 17.96 5.41
CA LYS A 269 3.96 17.42 4.04
C LYS A 269 3.72 15.91 4.02
N ILE A 270 4.38 15.17 4.91
CA ILE A 270 4.16 13.73 5.07
C ILE A 270 2.69 13.46 5.42
N LEU A 271 2.15 14.15 6.42
CA LEU A 271 0.74 14.01 6.78
C LEU A 271 -0.18 14.26 5.59
N GLN A 272 0.01 15.35 4.84
CA GLN A 272 -0.80 15.65 3.66
C GLN A 272 -0.69 14.56 2.58
N SER A 273 0.49 13.96 2.40
CA SER A 273 0.67 12.87 1.44
C SER A 273 -0.13 11.61 1.82
N PHE A 274 -0.26 11.29 3.10
CA PHE A 274 -1.10 10.18 3.57
C PHE A 274 -2.58 10.54 3.56
N LEU A 275 -2.96 11.78 3.87
CA LEU A 275 -4.35 12.25 3.77
C LEU A 275 -4.88 12.24 2.34
N ALA A 276 -4.00 12.31 1.34
CA ALA A 276 -4.36 12.16 -0.06
C ALA A 276 -4.67 10.70 -0.46
N ILE A 277 -4.33 9.71 0.37
CA ILE A 277 -4.56 8.29 0.11
C ILE A 277 -5.91 7.87 0.71
N GLY A 278 -6.93 7.80 -0.15
CA GLY A 278 -8.25 7.29 0.25
C GLY A 278 -8.89 8.05 1.42
N HIS A 279 -9.99 7.51 1.95
CA HIS A 279 -10.71 8.13 3.06
C HIS A 279 -10.00 7.92 4.41
N SER A 280 -9.65 6.68 4.79
CA SER A 280 -8.86 6.38 5.99
C SER A 280 -7.56 5.64 5.70
N SER A 281 -7.41 5.08 4.51
CA SER A 281 -6.33 4.15 4.14
C SER A 281 -4.92 4.65 4.46
N GLY A 282 -4.59 5.91 4.15
CA GLY A 282 -3.28 6.45 4.52
C GLY A 282 -3.04 6.49 6.03
N ILE A 283 -4.05 6.79 6.83
CA ILE A 283 -3.93 6.84 8.29
C ILE A 283 -3.94 5.42 8.88
N ASP A 284 -4.70 4.49 8.31
CA ASP A 284 -4.69 3.08 8.69
C ASP A 284 -3.31 2.46 8.41
N THR A 285 -2.66 2.83 7.29
CA THR A 285 -1.27 2.47 6.98
C THR A 285 -0.30 3.01 8.03
N LEU A 286 -0.37 4.31 8.38
CA LEU A 286 0.47 4.89 9.43
C LEU A 286 0.27 4.19 10.78
N THR A 287 -0.97 3.83 11.08
CA THR A 287 -1.32 3.13 12.32
C THR A 287 -0.70 1.74 12.36
N GLY A 288 -0.68 1.01 11.24
CA GLY A 288 0.02 -0.27 11.11
C GLY A 288 1.52 -0.16 11.39
N ILE A 289 2.17 0.87 10.84
CA ILE A 289 3.59 1.16 11.10
C ILE A 289 3.81 1.41 12.59
N TRP A 290 3.05 2.34 13.17
CA TRP A 290 3.16 2.69 14.58
C TRP A 290 2.94 1.48 15.49
N TRP A 291 1.90 0.69 15.23
CA TRP A 291 1.53 -0.44 16.07
C TRP A 291 2.62 -1.51 16.07
N ALA A 292 3.22 -1.82 14.92
CA ALA A 292 4.34 -2.74 14.81
C ALA A 292 5.54 -2.27 15.66
N LEU A 293 5.92 -1.00 15.53
CA LEU A 293 7.04 -0.43 16.28
C LEU A 293 6.76 -0.34 17.79
N GLU A 294 5.51 -0.17 18.19
CA GLU A 294 5.14 -0.06 19.60
C GLU A 294 5.05 -1.42 20.29
N ASN A 295 4.65 -2.48 19.59
CA ASN A 295 4.25 -3.76 20.20
C ASN A 295 5.06 -4.98 19.76
N LEU A 296 5.84 -4.90 18.68
CA LEU A 296 6.57 -6.04 18.12
C LEU A 296 8.10 -5.89 18.13
N LEU A 297 8.62 -4.77 18.63
CA LEU A 297 10.05 -4.57 18.92
C LEU A 297 10.48 -5.28 20.21
#